data_AF-A0AAE3KG37-F1
#
_entry.id   AF-A0AAE3KG37-F1
#
_cell.length_a   1.000
_cell.length_b   1.000
_cell.length_c   1.000
_cell.angle_alpha   90.00
_cell.angle_beta   90.00
_cell.angle_gamma   90.00
#
_symmetry.space_group_name_H-M   'P 1'
#
loop_
_entity.id
_entity.type
_entity.pdbx_description
1 polymer ?
#
loop_
_entity_poly.entity_id
_entity_poly.type
_entity_poly.pdbx_seq_one_letter_code
_entity_poly.pdbx_strand_id
1 'polypeptide(L)'
;MESAGAGNAPSVALTHVVALYDPADGRVVHLHHVVVLEGGRRISREEAERQAVVSARESGHESDGLRSRYLETPLPEGPGVLHVDTATGRVHAAAPDPAR
;
A
#
# COMPACT_ATOMS: atom_id res chain seq x y z
N MET A 1 36.74 -11.41 -8.55
CA MET A 1 35.84 -12.54 -8.21
C MET A 1 34.45 -11.95 -8.15
N GLU A 2 33.77 -11.95 -9.29
CA GLU A 2 32.46 -11.31 -9.47
C GLU A 2 31.39 -12.39 -9.31
N SER A 3 30.52 -12.25 -8.31
CA SER A 3 29.39 -13.15 -8.10
C SER A 3 28.29 -12.81 -9.10
N ALA A 4 28.36 -13.41 -10.30
CA ALA A 4 27.27 -13.38 -11.27
C ALA A 4 26.22 -14.43 -10.89
N GLY A 5 25.04 -13.94 -10.49
CA GLY A 5 23.90 -14.79 -10.15
C GLY A 5 22.67 -14.00 -9.73
N ALA A 6 22.36 -12.89 -10.42
CA ALA A 6 21.03 -12.32 -10.33
C ALA A 6 20.10 -13.24 -11.14
N GLY A 7 19.19 -13.94 -10.45
CA GLY A 7 18.24 -14.84 -11.10
C GLY A 7 17.45 -14.14 -12.21
N ASN A 8 17.06 -14.89 -13.23
CA ASN A 8 16.28 -14.39 -14.36
C ASN A 8 14.81 -14.18 -13.95
N ALA A 9 14.58 -13.25 -13.01
CA ALA A 9 13.24 -12.91 -12.53
C ALA A 9 12.48 -12.18 -13.65
N PRO A 10 11.21 -12.54 -13.94
CA PRO A 10 10.40 -11.81 -14.91
C PRO A 10 10.23 -10.35 -14.50
N SER A 11 10.14 -9.44 -15.47
CA SER A 11 9.97 -8.00 -15.21
C SER A 11 8.65 -7.73 -14.48
N VAL A 12 8.54 -6.60 -13.77
CA VAL A 12 7.28 -6.14 -13.19
C VAL A 12 6.41 -5.57 -14.32
N ALA A 13 5.24 -6.16 -14.54
CA ALA A 13 4.27 -5.68 -15.52
C ALA A 13 3.34 -4.61 -14.94
N LEU A 14 3.00 -4.71 -13.65
CA LEU A 14 2.08 -3.80 -12.98
C LEU A 14 2.28 -3.83 -11.47
N THR A 15 2.04 -2.70 -10.81
CA THR A 15 1.96 -2.64 -9.35
C THR A 15 0.67 -1.92 -8.95
N HIS A 16 -0.08 -2.54 -8.04
CA HIS A 16 -1.21 -1.92 -7.36
C HIS A 16 -0.80 -1.60 -5.93
N VAL A 17 -1.10 -0.37 -5.51
CA VAL A 17 -0.86 0.08 -4.14
C VAL A 17 -2.19 0.54 -3.55
N VAL A 18 -2.59 -0.06 -2.44
CA VAL A 18 -3.81 0.28 -1.72
C VAL A 18 -3.48 0.62 -0.28
N ALA A 19 -3.88 1.81 0.17
CA ALA A 19 -3.83 2.19 1.57
C ALA A 19 -5.19 1.89 2.22
N LEU A 20 -5.17 1.21 3.37
CA LEU A 20 -6.29 1.21 4.31
C LEU A 20 -6.00 2.21 5.42
N TYR A 21 -6.95 3.09 5.67
CA TYR A 21 -6.76 4.20 6.60
C TYR A 21 -7.99 4.42 7.48
N ASP A 22 -7.74 4.96 8.67
CA ASP A 22 -8.80 5.43 9.57
C ASP A 22 -9.35 6.77 9.03
N PRO A 23 -10.64 6.87 8.69
CA PRO A 23 -11.21 8.11 8.16
C PRO A 23 -11.29 9.25 9.18
N ALA A 24 -11.15 8.99 10.49
CA ALA A 24 -11.22 10.00 11.54
C ALA A 24 -10.01 10.94 11.52
N ASP A 25 -8.81 10.41 11.27
CA ASP A 25 -7.56 11.17 11.27
C ASP A 25 -6.73 11.00 9.98
N GLY A 26 -7.17 10.15 9.05
CA GLY A 26 -6.48 9.86 7.80
C GLY A 26 -5.31 8.88 7.95
N ARG A 27 -5.02 8.36 9.14
CA ARG A 27 -3.86 7.51 9.40
C ARG A 27 -3.94 6.20 8.63
N VAL A 28 -2.91 5.88 7.86
CA VAL A 28 -2.77 4.58 7.19
C VAL A 28 -2.39 3.52 8.21
N VAL A 29 -3.21 2.48 8.30
CA VAL A 29 -3.00 1.36 9.22
C VAL A 29 -2.46 0.12 8.51
N HIS A 30 -2.74 -0.02 7.22
CA HIS A 30 -2.24 -1.10 6.38
C HIS A 30 -1.97 -0.60 4.97
N LEU A 31 -0.83 -1.00 4.41
CA LEU A 31 -0.45 -0.70 3.05
C LEU A 31 -0.27 -2.01 2.29
N HIS A 32 -1.06 -2.18 1.24
CA HIS A 32 -1.11 -3.41 0.46
C HIS A 32 -0.48 -3.19 -0.91
N HIS A 33 0.59 -3.94 -1.21
CA HIS A 33 1.27 -3.93 -2.50
C HIS A 33 1.00 -5.22 -3.24
N VAL A 34 0.41 -5.12 -4.44
CA VAL A 34 0.30 -6.25 -5.36
C VAL A 34 1.21 -6.00 -6.55
N VAL A 35 2.23 -6.84 -6.68
CA VAL A 35 3.17 -6.81 -7.80
C VAL A 35 2.81 -7.92 -8.77
N VAL A 36 2.46 -7.55 -10.00
CA VAL A 36 2.20 -8.49 -11.09
C VAL A 36 3.43 -8.56 -11.97
N LEU A 37 4.02 -9.74 -12.09
CA LEU A 37 5.15 -10.00 -12.97
C LEU A 37 4.67 -10.30 -14.41
N GLU A 38 5.55 -10.12 -15.39
CA GLU A 38 5.29 -10.50 -16.78
C GLU A 38 4.84 -11.98 -16.89
N GLY A 39 3.79 -12.22 -17.67
CA GLY A 39 3.12 -13.54 -17.77
C GLY A 39 2.19 -13.88 -16.61
N GLY A 40 2.16 -13.09 -15.54
CA GLY A 40 1.27 -13.26 -14.40
C GLY A 40 -0.20 -12.90 -14.68
N ARG A 41 -1.10 -13.39 -13.83
CA ARG A 41 -2.52 -13.02 -13.88
C ARG A 41 -2.68 -11.54 -13.53
N ARG A 42 -3.23 -10.76 -14.46
CA ARG A 42 -3.63 -9.38 -14.17
C ARG A 42 -4.78 -9.36 -13.16
N ILE A 43 -4.75 -8.39 -12.26
CA ILE A 43 -5.86 -8.11 -11.35
C ILE A 43 -6.40 -6.71 -11.61
N SER A 44 -7.65 -6.46 -11.24
CA SER A 44 -8.23 -5.12 -11.32
C SER A 44 -7.95 -4.33 -10.04
N ARG A 45 -8.20 -3.02 -10.10
CA ARG A 45 -8.13 -2.14 -8.93
C ARG A 45 -9.07 -2.60 -7.82
N GLU A 46 -10.31 -2.92 -8.17
CA GLU A 46 -11.34 -3.33 -7.21
C GLU A 46 -10.98 -4.67 -6.55
N GLU A 47 -10.34 -5.56 -7.30
CA GLU A 47 -9.81 -6.80 -6.75
C GLU A 47 -8.65 -6.54 -5.79
N ALA A 48 -7.71 -5.66 -6.14
CA ALA A 48 -6.63 -5.26 -5.24
C ALA A 48 -7.15 -4.62 -3.94
N GLU A 49 -8.20 -3.78 -4.03
CA GLU A 49 -8.83 -3.16 -2.87
C GLU A 49 -9.51 -4.20 -1.96
N ARG A 50 -10.21 -5.19 -2.54
CA ARG A 50 -10.78 -6.32 -1.77
C ARG A 50 -9.69 -7.14 -1.08
N GLN A 51 -8.62 -7.46 -1.80
CA GLN A 51 -7.49 -8.24 -1.25
C GLN A 51 -6.79 -7.49 -0.12
N ALA A 52 -6.66 -6.16 -0.20
CA ALA A 52 -6.11 -5.35 0.87
C ALA A 52 -6.90 -5.50 2.18
N VAL A 53 -8.24 -5.45 2.12
CA VAL A 53 -9.09 -5.61 3.30
C VAL A 53 -8.96 -7.01 3.91
N VAL A 54 -8.97 -8.05 3.08
CA VAL A 54 -8.77 -9.43 3.54
C VAL A 54 -7.40 -9.59 4.20
N SER A 55 -6.34 -9.12 3.54
CA SER A 55 -4.98 -9.22 4.05
C SER A 55 -4.77 -8.44 5.36
N ALA A 56 -5.40 -7.29 5.51
CA ALA A 56 -5.35 -6.52 6.75
C ALA A 56 -6.03 -7.27 7.92
N ARG A 57 -7.19 -7.90 7.67
CA ARG A 57 -7.86 -8.76 8.66
C ARG A 57 -6.99 -9.95 9.06
N GLU A 58 -6.40 -10.63 8.09
CA GLU A 58 -5.48 -11.76 8.33
C GLU A 58 -4.22 -11.33 9.10
N SER A 59 -3.80 -10.08 8.94
CA SER A 59 -2.69 -9.48 9.69
C SER A 59 -3.09 -9.00 11.10
N GLY A 60 -4.36 -9.18 11.50
CA GLY A 60 -4.87 -8.82 12.83
C GLY A 60 -5.37 -7.38 12.98
N HIS A 61 -5.54 -6.63 11.89
CA HIS A 61 -6.14 -5.30 11.94
C HIS A 61 -7.67 -5.41 12.04
N GLU A 62 -8.27 -4.61 12.92
CA GLU A 62 -9.70 -4.33 12.88
C GLU A 62 -9.98 -3.49 11.63
N SER A 63 -10.53 -4.13 10.60
CA SER A 63 -10.80 -3.47 9.33
C SER A 63 -12.14 -2.73 9.29
N ASP A 64 -12.99 -2.99 10.27
CA ASP A 64 -14.34 -2.44 10.31
C ASP A 64 -14.23 -0.94 10.61
N GLY A 65 -14.77 -0.12 9.71
CA GLY A 65 -14.64 1.34 9.76
C GLY A 65 -13.45 1.92 9.00
N LEU A 66 -12.49 1.10 8.56
CA LEU A 66 -11.42 1.57 7.68
C LEU A 66 -11.94 1.86 6.27
N ARG A 67 -11.30 2.82 5.60
CA ARG A 67 -11.51 3.10 4.18
C ARG A 67 -10.32 2.66 3.36
N SER A 68 -10.58 2.18 2.14
CA SER A 68 -9.55 1.88 1.16
C SER A 68 -9.33 3.05 0.21
N ARG A 69 -8.07 3.26 -0.18
CA ARG A 69 -7.68 4.20 -1.23
C ARG A 69 -6.61 3.57 -2.11
N TYR A 70 -6.95 3.38 -3.38
CA TYR A 70 -5.95 3.09 -4.40
C TYR A 70 -5.05 4.32 -4.63
N LEU A 71 -3.74 4.10 -4.68
CA LEU A 71 -2.75 5.15 -4.88
C LEU A 71 -2.28 5.16 -6.34
N GLU A 72 -2.52 6.27 -7.02
CA GLU A 72 -2.02 6.52 -8.38
C GLU A 72 -0.63 7.17 -8.37
N THR A 73 -0.26 7.76 -7.23
CA THR A 73 1.02 8.43 -7.02
C THR A 73 1.97 7.57 -6.18
N PRO A 74 3.29 7.70 -6.40
CA PRO A 74 4.28 7.06 -5.54
C PRO A 74 4.09 7.45 -4.08
N LEU A 75 4.50 6.54 -3.19
CA LEU A 75 4.54 6.82 -1.77
C LEU A 75 5.57 7.92 -1.47
N PRO A 76 5.29 8.78 -0.47
CA PRO A 76 6.24 9.81 -0.06
C PRO A 76 7.54 9.16 0.42
N GLU A 77 8.66 9.76 0.06
CA GLU A 77 9.98 9.38 0.58
C GLU A 77 10.19 10.04 1.95
N GLY A 78 10.67 9.26 2.92
CA GLY A 78 11.04 9.77 4.24
C GLY A 78 10.40 9.00 5.41
N PRO A 79 10.96 9.18 6.62
CA PRO A 79 10.43 8.54 7.82
C PRO A 79 9.13 9.20 8.28
N GLY A 80 8.21 8.40 8.84
CA GLY A 80 6.97 8.91 9.43
C GLY A 80 5.81 7.93 9.33
N VAL A 81 4.68 8.33 9.91
CA VAL A 81 3.41 7.59 9.77
C VAL A 81 2.69 8.12 8.54
N LEU A 82 2.33 7.22 7.63
CA LEU A 82 1.60 7.60 6.42
C LEU A 82 0.18 8.02 6.77
N HIS A 83 -0.28 9.10 6.14
CA HIS A 83 -1.65 9.60 6.22
C HIS A 83 -2.20 9.84 4.82
N VAL A 84 -3.47 9.52 4.62
CA VAL A 84 -4.25 9.90 3.45
C VAL A 84 -4.92 11.24 3.74
N ASP A 85 -4.57 12.25 2.95
CA ASP A 85 -5.36 13.48 2.89
C ASP A 85 -6.71 13.13 2.27
N THR A 86 -7.79 13.24 3.03
CA THR A 86 -9.13 12.79 2.60
C THR A 86 -9.77 13.71 1.57
N ALA A 87 -9.29 14.94 1.42
CA ALA A 87 -9.79 15.90 0.44
C ALA A 87 -9.17 15.67 -0.95
N THR A 88 -7.88 15.35 -0.99
CA THR A 88 -7.10 15.17 -2.23
C THR A 88 -6.86 13.71 -2.58
N GLY A 89 -6.99 12.81 -1.61
CA GLY A 89 -6.68 11.39 -1.72
C GLY A 89 -5.19 11.07 -1.84
N ARG A 90 -4.30 12.04 -1.53
CA ARG A 90 -2.85 11.88 -1.58
C ARG A 90 -2.31 11.32 -0.28
N VAL A 91 -1.26 10.52 -0.37
CA VAL A 91 -0.54 10.01 0.81
C VAL A 91 0.66 10.90 1.10
N HIS A 92 0.83 11.25 2.38
CA HIS A 92 1.98 11.98 2.89
C HIS A 92 2.50 11.33 4.16
N ALA A 93 3.79 11.50 4.45
CA ALA A 93 4.36 11.10 5.72
C ALA A 93 4.18 12.24 6.71
N ALA A 94 3.50 11.97 7.83
CA ALA A 94 3.49 12.87 8.98
C ALA A 94 4.59 12.42 9.94
N ALA A 95 5.36 13.37 10.46
CA ALA A 95 6.25 13.09 11.57
C ALA A 95 5.43 12.53 12.75
N PRO A 96 5.93 11.51 13.47
CA PRO A 96 5.27 11.10 14.70
C PRO A 96 5.19 12.30 15.63
N ASP A 97 4.00 12.55 16.18
CA ASP A 97 3.80 13.61 17.17
C ASP A 97 4.79 13.35 18.32
N PRO A 98 5.70 14.30 18.65
CA PRO A 98 6.70 14.11 19.69
C PRO A 98 6.12 13.93 21.10
N ALA A 99 4.80 14.03 21.28
CA ALA A 99 4.12 13.97 22.57
C ALA A 99 3.38 12.66 22.90
N ARG A 100 3.57 11.56 22.16
CA ARG A 100 2.86 10.29 22.41
C ARG A 100 3.76 9.10 22.73
#